data_AF-A0A1H6GC97-F1
#
_entry.id   AF-A0A1H6GC97-F1
#
_cell.length_a   1.000
_cell.length_b   1.000
_cell.length_c   1.000
_cell.angle_alpha   90.00
_cell.angle_beta   90.00
_cell.angle_gamma   90.00
#
_symmetry.space_group_name_H-M   'P 1'
#
loop_
_entity.id
_entity.type
_entity.pdbx_description
1 polymer ?
#
loop_
_entity_poly.entity_id
_entity_poly.type
_entity_poly.pdbx_seq_one_letter_code
_entity_poly.pdbx_strand_id
1 'polypeptide(L)' 'MIVHLFALMISAATPIAAPGETNETPPAPKEKLICTKSAVTGSPARSKRVCRTRVQWEAEKEEARKDYERTRAPQTRNSH' A
#
# COMPACT_ATOMS: atom_id res chain seq x y z
N MET A 1 -13.23 3.36 61.58
CA MET A 1 -12.32 2.24 61.84
C MET A 1 -11.73 1.84 60.50
N ILE A 2 -10.55 2.37 60.14
CA ILE A 2 -9.25 1.66 60.08
C ILE A 2 -9.43 0.42 59.17
N VAL A 3 -8.79 0.32 58.00
CA VAL A 3 -7.41 -0.19 57.85
C VAL A 3 -6.97 -0.07 56.38
N HIS A 4 -5.90 0.71 56.18
CA HIS A 4 -4.72 0.51 55.31
C HIS A 4 -4.90 0.17 53.81
N LEU A 5 -4.46 1.07 52.92
CA LEU A 5 -3.09 1.13 52.36
C LEU A 5 -2.72 -0.15 51.63
N PHE A 6 -2.82 -0.14 50.30
CA PHE A 6 -1.85 -0.84 49.47
C PHE A 6 -1.45 0.05 48.30
N ALA A 7 -0.45 0.89 48.57
CA ALA A 7 0.38 1.49 47.56
C ALA A 7 1.20 0.37 46.89
N LEU A 8 1.08 0.23 45.57
CA LEU A 8 2.06 -0.51 44.79
C LEU A 8 2.51 0.38 43.63
N MET A 9 3.49 1.23 43.94
CA MET A 9 4.35 1.87 42.95
C MET A 9 5.22 0.78 42.30
N ILE A 10 4.88 0.36 41.09
CA ILE A 10 5.81 -0.38 40.22
C ILE A 10 6.47 0.66 39.33
N SER A 11 7.67 1.09 39.73
CA SER A 11 8.56 1.88 38.91
C SER A 11 9.19 0.96 37.86
N ALA A 12 8.63 0.94 36.66
CA ALA A 12 9.23 0.25 35.53
C ALA A 12 10.44 1.06 35.06
N ALA A 13 11.64 0.59 35.41
CA ALA A 13 12.90 1.10 34.88
C ALA A 13 12.90 0.88 33.35
N THR A 14 12.71 1.95 32.59
CA THR A 14 12.93 1.95 31.14
C THR A 14 14.43 1.92 30.87
N PRO A 15 14.96 0.91 30.15
CA PRO A 15 16.34 0.98 29.68
C PRO A 15 16.45 2.14 28.68
N ILE A 16 17.33 3.10 28.98
CA ILE A 16 17.78 4.10 28.01
C ILE A 16 18.58 3.35 26.95
N ALA A 17 17.93 3.11 25.81
CA ALA A 17 18.61 2.70 24.59
C ALA A 17 19.51 3.86 24.14
N ALA A 18 20.81 3.59 24.05
CA ALA A 18 21.78 4.50 23.48
C ALA A 18 21.36 4.89 22.04
N PRO A 19 21.49 6.17 21.63
CA PRO A 19 21.21 6.55 20.26
C PRO A 19 22.29 5.93 19.37
N GLY A 20 21.91 4.85 18.68
CA GLY A 20 22.70 4.30 17.58
C GLY A 20 22.86 5.35 16.50
N GLU A 21 24.11 5.63 16.17
CA GLU A 21 24.53 6.47 15.06
C GLU A 21 23.88 5.95 13.77
N THR A 22 22.84 6.66 13.33
CA THR A 22 22.12 6.36 12.11
C THR A 22 22.92 6.99 10.99
N ASN A 23 23.71 6.16 10.31
CA ASN A 23 24.33 6.48 9.03
C ASN A 23 23.20 6.78 8.03
N GLU A 24 22.86 8.06 7.87
CA GLU A 24 21.81 8.54 6.98
C GLU A 24 22.20 8.28 5.52
N THR A 25 21.79 7.12 5.02
CA THR A 25 21.73 6.88 3.58
C THR A 25 20.82 7.96 2.95
N PRO A 26 21.28 8.68 1.90
CA PRO A 26 20.47 9.70 1.26
C PRO A 26 19.11 9.12 0.83
N PRO A 27 17.98 9.78 1.13
CA PRO A 27 16.68 9.27 0.76
C PRO A 27 16.61 9.13 -0.75
N ALA A 28 16.35 7.89 -1.22
CA ALA A 28 16.14 7.61 -2.63
C ALA A 28 15.13 8.61 -3.23
N PRO A 29 15.32 9.05 -4.48
CA PRO A 29 14.47 10.06 -5.10
C PRO A 29 13.01 9.61 -5.02
N LYS A 30 12.21 10.36 -4.25
CA LYS A 30 10.80 10.05 -4.01
C LYS A 30 10.09 10.03 -5.36
N GLU A 31 9.66 8.85 -5.81
CA GLU A 31 8.89 8.73 -7.04
C GLU A 31 7.63 9.58 -6.93
N LYS A 32 7.38 10.41 -7.95
CA LYS A 32 6.20 11.29 -7.99
C LYS A 32 4.95 10.44 -8.19
N LEU A 33 3.94 10.70 -7.36
CA LEU A 33 2.62 10.12 -7.51
C LEU A 33 1.84 10.87 -8.61
N ILE A 34 1.21 10.11 -9.49
CA ILE A 34 0.36 10.58 -10.59
C ILE A 34 -1.08 10.19 -10.25
N CYS A 35 -1.95 11.18 -10.09
CA CYS A 35 -3.35 10.99 -9.70
C CYS A 35 -4.29 11.12 -10.90
N THR A 36 -5.06 10.07 -11.18
CA THR A 36 -6.02 10.02 -12.29
C THR A 36 -7.43 9.78 -11.75
N LYS A 37 -8.45 10.38 -12.37
CA LYS A 37 -9.85 10.06 -12.06
C LYS A 37 -10.24 8.77 -12.80
N SER A 38 -10.62 7.75 -12.05
CA SER A 38 -11.13 6.48 -12.58
C SER A 38 -12.64 6.44 -12.37
N ALA A 39 -13.41 6.23 -13.44
CA ALA A 39 -14.84 5.98 -13.35
C ALA A 39 -15.06 4.59 -12.75
N VAL A 40 -15.97 4.49 -11.77
CA VAL A 40 -16.35 3.19 -11.22
C VAL A 40 -17.30 2.51 -12.20
N THR A 41 -16.98 1.28 -12.58
CA THR A 41 -17.82 0.46 -13.47
C THR A 41 -19.25 0.39 -12.92
N GLY A 42 -20.24 0.67 -13.77
CA GLY A 42 -21.66 0.65 -13.39
C GLY A 42 -22.20 1.96 -12.80
N SER A 43 -21.38 2.99 -12.58
CA SER A 43 -21.90 4.31 -12.21
C SER A 43 -20.98 5.45 -12.71
N PRO A 44 -21.31 6.08 -13.85
CA PRO A 44 -20.51 7.17 -14.41
C PRO A 44 -20.47 8.41 -13.50
N ALA A 45 -21.46 8.58 -12.62
CA ALA A 45 -21.49 9.64 -11.62
C ALA A 45 -20.50 9.41 -10.46
N ARG A 46 -20.05 8.16 -10.23
CA ARG A 46 -19.09 7.82 -9.19
C ARG A 46 -17.70 7.69 -9.79
N SER A 47 -16.93 8.77 -9.70
CA SER A 47 -15.49 8.74 -10.00
C SER A 47 -14.68 8.71 -8.71
N LYS A 48 -13.60 7.91 -8.69
CA LYS A 48 -12.60 7.93 -7.61
C LYS A 48 -11.28 8.46 -8.14
N ARG A 49 -10.52 9.19 -7.30
CA ARG A 49 -9.13 9.55 -7.62
C ARG A 49 -8.23 8.40 -7.23
N VAL A 50 -7.38 7.95 -8.15
CA VAL A 50 -6.38 6.91 -7.93
C VAL A 50 -5.01 7.54 -8.15
N CYS A 51 -4.18 7.55 -7.12
CA CYS A 51 -2.81 8.05 -7.18
C CYS A 51 -1.85 6.87 -7.12
N ARG A 52 -0.97 6.76 -8.12
CA ARG A 52 0.03 5.70 -8.23
C ARG A 52 1.34 6.26 -8.78
N THR A 53 2.45 5.56 -8.57
CA THR A 53 3.72 5.94 -9.21
C THR A 53 3.69 5.63 -10.71
N ARG A 54 4.65 6.17 -11.46
CA ARG A 54 4.74 5.90 -12.91
C ARG A 54 4.94 4.42 -13.21
N VAL A 55 5.82 3.76 -12.44
CA VAL A 55 6.09 2.31 -12.58
C VAL A 55 4.83 1.48 -12.37
N GLN A 56 4.00 1.85 -11.39
CA GLN A 56 2.74 1.16 -11.12
C GLN A 56 1.73 1.32 -12.27
N TRP A 57 1.65 2.51 -12.86
CA TRP A 57 0.77 2.73 -14.03
C TRP A 57 1.21 1.93 -15.26
N GLU A 58 2.52 1.84 -15.48
CA GLU A 58 3.08 1.05 -16.59
C GLU A 58 2.84 -0.46 -16.39
N ALA A 59 3.03 -0.95 -15.16
CA ALA A 59 2.74 -2.34 -14.81
C ALA A 59 1.26 -2.70 -15.05
N GLU A 60 0.34 -1.87 -14.58
CA GLU A 60 -1.11 -2.08 -14.76
C GLU A 60 -1.51 -2.06 -16.25
N LYS A 61 -0.90 -1.18 -17.05
CA LYS A 61 -1.15 -1.12 -18.50
C LYS A 61 -0.66 -2.39 -19.21
N GLU A 62 0.50 -2.91 -18.81
CA GLU A 62 1.06 -4.14 -19.34
C GLU A 62 0.21 -5.35 -18.99
N GLU A 63 -0.25 -5.45 -17.74
CA GLU A 63 -1.17 -6.51 -17.30
C GLU A 63 -2.48 -6.46 -18.08
N ALA A 64 -3.10 -5.27 -18.22
CA ALA A 64 -4.32 -5.10 -18.99
C ALA A 64 -4.15 -5.51 -20.47
N ARG A 65 -2.98 -5.25 -21.08
CA ARG A 65 -2.66 -5.71 -22.44
C ARG A 65 -2.62 -7.24 -22.52
N LYS A 66 -1.89 -7.88 -21.60
CA LYS A 66 -1.77 -9.35 -21.56
C LYS A 66 -3.12 -10.03 -21.36
N ASP A 67 -3.97 -9.47 -20.50
CA ASP A 67 -5.32 -9.99 -20.27
C ASP A 67 -6.21 -9.84 -21.51
N TYR A 68 -6.11 -8.71 -22.21
CA TYR A 68 -6.81 -8.51 -23.48
C TYR A 68 -6.35 -9.51 -24.55
N GLU A 69 -5.04 -9.76 -24.67
CA GLU A 69 -4.49 -10.75 -25.59
C GLU A 69 -4.93 -12.18 -25.23
N ARG A 70 -4.91 -12.54 -23.94
CA ARG A 70 -5.37 -13.86 -23.46
C ARG A 70 -6.83 -14.11 -23.75
N THR A 71 -7.69 -13.10 -23.54
CA THR A 71 -9.13 -13.23 -23.77
C THR A 71 -9.50 -13.19 -25.25
N ARG A 72 -8.69 -12.53 -26.09
CA ARG A 72 -8.88 -12.46 -27.55
C ARG A 72 -8.29 -13.64 -28.31
N ALA A 73 -7.33 -14.37 -27.72
CA ALA A 73 -6.82 -15.58 -28.33
C ALA A 73 -8.00 -16.51 -28.68
N PRO A 74 -8.14 -16.94 -29.95
CA PRO A 74 -9.24 -17.79 -30.34
C PRO A 74 -9.17 -19.04 -29.47
N GLN A 75 -10.19 -19.26 -28.64
CA GLN A 75 -10.41 -20.58 -28.08
C GLN A 75 -10.63 -21.50 -29.28
N THR A 76 -9.58 -22.19 -29.71
CA THR A 76 -9.69 -23.35 -30.58
C THR A 76 -10.42 -24.40 -29.75
N ARG A 77 -11.75 -24.28 -29.78
CA ARG A 77 -12.69 -25.23 -29.23
C ARG A 77 -12.52 -26.50 -30.06
N ASN A 78 -11.55 -27.33 -29.70
CA ASN A 78 -11.50 -28.73 -30.11
C ASN A 78 -12.73 -29.40 -29.48
N SER A 79 -13.86 -29.28 -30.17
CA SER A 79 -15.00 -30.19 -30.02
C SER A 79 -14.80 -31.28 -31.05
N HIS A 80 -14.14 -32.36 -30.67
CA HIS A 80 -14.15 -33.60 -31.42
C HIS A 80 -13.94 -34.81 -30.50
#